data_AF-A0A914GA39-F1
#
_entry.id   AF-A0A914GA39-F1
#
_cell.length_a   1.000
_cell.length_b   1.000
_cell.length_c   1.000
_cell.angle_alpha   90.00
_cell.angle_beta   90.00
_cell.angle_gamma   90.00
#
_symmetry.space_group_name_H-M   'P 1'
#
loop_
_entity.id
_entity.type
_entity.pdbx_description
1 polymer ?
#
loop_
_entity_poly.entity_id
_entity_poly.type
_entity_poly.pdbx_seq_one_letter_code
_entity_poly.pdbx_strand_id
1 'polypeptide(L)'
;MVDIAEFFAVEAFKDVCDEYLSAMKYDMATITELMECANKYCLTKLKTKLIQNVDQHFFDLIDPSYFLNAKKFVINYFLACERNRYREEKLFEAVYNWAEKHASDKETVSFVEPSSLKDVIKEEMTEFLPKIDFVLMSHKFLLQFVVAKCGYLFSHEDLGAMLL
;
A
#
# COMPACT_ATOMS: atom_id res chain seq x y z
N MET A 1 -24.42 -23.50 9.49
CA MET A 1 -25.53 -22.60 9.79
C MET A 1 -24.86 -21.25 10.02
N VAL A 2 -24.78 -20.41 8.99
CA VAL A 2 -24.23 -19.05 9.13
C VAL A 2 -25.21 -18.31 10.04
N ASP A 3 -24.70 -17.73 11.11
CA ASP A 3 -25.52 -17.16 12.16
C ASP A 3 -26.37 -16.03 11.58
N ILE A 4 -27.69 -16.21 11.57
CA ILE A 4 -28.63 -15.26 10.95
C ILE A 4 -28.53 -13.89 11.64
N ALA A 5 -28.11 -13.86 12.91
CA ALA A 5 -27.77 -12.65 13.64
C ALA A 5 -26.57 -11.88 13.03
N GLU A 6 -25.57 -12.58 12.50
CA GLU A 6 -24.41 -11.99 11.82
C GLU A 6 -24.82 -11.39 10.48
N PHE A 7 -25.76 -12.01 9.77
CA PHE A 7 -26.30 -11.50 8.50
C PHE A 7 -27.14 -10.23 8.69
N PHE A 8 -28.02 -10.17 9.69
CA PHE A 8 -28.83 -8.97 9.99
C PHE A 8 -28.01 -7.84 10.61
N ALA A 9 -26.98 -8.15 11.41
CA ALA A 9 -26.04 -7.14 11.90
C ALA A 9 -25.24 -6.51 10.76
N VAL A 10 -24.89 -7.29 9.73
CA VAL A 10 -24.16 -6.81 8.52
C VAL A 10 -25.02 -5.89 7.65
N GLU A 11 -26.35 -6.05 7.59
CA GLU A 11 -27.22 -5.12 6.86
C GLU A 11 -27.36 -3.76 7.54
N ALA A 12 -27.64 -3.73 8.85
CA ALA A 12 -27.67 -2.47 9.60
C ALA A 12 -26.28 -1.79 9.65
N PHE A 13 -25.20 -2.58 9.69
CA PHE A 13 -23.83 -2.07 9.62
C PHE A 13 -23.50 -1.45 8.25
N LYS A 14 -24.10 -1.90 7.14
CA LYS A 14 -23.91 -1.28 5.81
C LYS A 14 -24.47 0.13 5.75
N ASP A 15 -25.66 0.35 6.28
CA ASP A 15 -26.31 1.67 6.26
C ASP A 15 -25.59 2.64 7.21
N VAL A 16 -25.17 2.15 8.38
CA VAL A 16 -24.32 2.91 9.31
C VAL A 16 -22.97 3.24 8.69
N CYS A 17 -22.30 2.29 8.00
CA CYS A 17 -21.07 2.57 7.28
C CYS A 17 -21.29 3.64 6.22
N ASP A 18 -22.36 3.59 5.44
CA ASP A 18 -22.60 4.56 4.37
C ASP A 18 -22.78 6.01 4.88
N GLU A 19 -23.49 6.18 6.00
CA GLU A 19 -23.68 7.47 6.66
C GLU A 19 -22.42 7.93 7.43
N TYR A 20 -21.73 7.00 8.10
CA TYR A 20 -20.49 7.27 8.84
C TYR A 20 -19.33 7.60 7.91
N LEU A 21 -19.27 6.95 6.74
CA LEU A 21 -18.23 7.15 5.73
C LEU A 21 -18.36 8.50 5.00
N SER A 22 -19.57 9.03 4.90
CA SER A 22 -19.81 10.31 4.21
C SER A 22 -19.55 11.53 5.11
N ALA A 23 -19.45 11.34 6.43
CA ALA A 23 -19.33 12.43 7.41
C ALA A 23 -17.93 12.59 8.05
N MET A 24 -17.02 11.62 7.92
CA MET A 24 -15.73 11.65 8.60
C MET A 24 -14.58 12.22 7.76
N LYS A 25 -13.69 12.97 8.42
CA LYS A 25 -12.30 13.13 8.00
C LYS A 25 -11.54 11.88 8.39
N TYR A 26 -11.02 11.16 7.42
CA TYR A 26 -10.31 9.91 7.68
C TYR A 26 -8.83 10.18 7.98
N ASP A 27 -8.36 9.64 9.08
CA ASP A 27 -6.94 9.35 9.26
C ASP A 27 -6.62 7.92 8.78
N MET A 28 -5.34 7.65 8.55
CA MET A 28 -4.89 6.35 8.04
C MET A 28 -5.17 5.20 9.02
N ALA A 29 -5.26 5.49 10.32
CA ALA A 29 -5.59 4.50 11.34
C ALA A 29 -7.03 3.99 11.17
N THR A 30 -7.98 4.93 11.04
CA THR A 30 -9.40 4.63 10.81
C THR A 30 -9.60 3.87 9.50
N ILE A 31 -8.92 4.28 8.42
CA ILE A 31 -8.98 3.57 7.13
C ILE A 31 -8.44 2.15 7.28
N THR A 32 -7.33 1.97 8.01
CA THR A 32 -6.75 0.65 8.26
C THR A 32 -7.73 -0.26 8.99
N GLU A 33 -8.35 0.22 10.07
CA GLU A 33 -9.33 -0.55 10.85
C GLU A 33 -10.59 -0.90 10.04
N LEU A 34 -11.14 0.06 9.30
CA LEU A 34 -12.30 -0.16 8.44
C LEU A 34 -11.98 -1.14 7.30
N MET A 35 -10.78 -1.08 6.74
CA MET A 35 -10.32 -2.01 5.71
C MET A 35 -10.10 -3.43 6.26
N GLU A 36 -9.61 -3.57 7.50
CA GLU A 36 -9.52 -4.87 8.18
C GLU A 36 -10.89 -5.48 8.40
N CYS A 37 -11.83 -4.67 8.89
CA CYS A 37 -13.22 -5.07 9.06
C CYS A 37 -13.83 -5.49 7.71
N ALA A 38 -13.65 -4.68 6.66
CA ALA A 38 -14.16 -4.97 5.33
C ALA A 38 -13.62 -6.28 4.75
N ASN A 39 -12.33 -6.56 4.95
CA ASN A 39 -11.72 -7.83 4.51
C ASN A 39 -12.21 -9.02 5.34
N LYS A 40 -12.23 -8.88 6.68
CA LYS A 40 -12.62 -9.95 7.60
C LYS A 40 -14.06 -10.43 7.36
N TYR A 41 -14.96 -9.50 7.06
CA TYR A 41 -16.39 -9.78 6.87
C TYR A 41 -16.83 -9.77 5.40
N CYS A 42 -15.89 -9.79 4.45
CA CYS A 42 -16.16 -9.82 3.00
C CYS A 42 -17.12 -8.69 2.53
N LEU A 43 -16.98 -7.48 3.09
CA LEU A 43 -17.84 -6.34 2.82
C LEU A 43 -17.41 -5.61 1.53
N THR A 44 -17.72 -6.17 0.36
CA THR A 44 -17.27 -5.66 -0.95
C THR A 44 -17.67 -4.21 -1.24
N LYS A 45 -18.87 -3.78 -0.82
CA LYS A 45 -19.35 -2.40 -0.99
C LYS A 45 -18.51 -1.42 -0.17
N LEU A 46 -18.28 -1.74 1.10
CA LEU A 46 -17.42 -0.96 2.00
C LEU A 46 -15.99 -0.88 1.44
N LYS A 47 -15.44 -2.00 0.97
CA LYS A 47 -14.11 -2.04 0.32
C LYS A 47 -14.02 -1.08 -0.87
N THR A 48 -15.04 -1.05 -1.72
CA THR A 48 -15.09 -0.17 -2.89
C THR A 48 -15.11 1.30 -2.48
N LYS A 49 -15.94 1.66 -1.48
CA LYS A 49 -16.00 3.03 -0.95
C LYS A 49 -14.71 3.47 -0.29
N LEU A 50 -14.07 2.58 0.48
CA LEU A 50 -12.78 2.85 1.10
C LEU A 50 -11.69 3.09 0.05
N ILE A 51 -11.66 2.32 -1.05
CA ILE A 51 -10.74 2.56 -2.16
C ILE A 51 -11.00 3.93 -2.79
N GLN A 52 -12.26 4.28 -3.08
CA GLN A 52 -12.61 5.61 -3.60
C GLN A 52 -12.19 6.74 -2.66
N ASN A 53 -12.31 6.52 -1.34
CA ASN A 53 -11.89 7.52 -0.36
C ASN A 53 -10.36 7.66 -0.30
N VAL A 54 -9.62 6.54 -0.29
CA VAL A 54 -8.15 6.56 -0.41
C VAL A 54 -7.72 7.27 -1.68
N ASP A 55 -8.43 7.03 -2.77
CA ASP A 55 -8.16 7.67 -4.06
C ASP A 55 -8.38 9.19 -4.02
N GLN A 56 -9.45 9.65 -3.36
CA GLN A 56 -9.73 11.08 -3.16
C GLN A 56 -8.73 11.77 -2.25
N HIS A 57 -8.23 11.07 -1.24
CA HIS A 57 -7.32 11.61 -0.21
C HIS A 57 -5.89 11.07 -0.33
N PHE A 58 -5.49 10.60 -1.51
CA PHE A 58 -4.25 9.87 -1.74
C PHE A 58 -3.02 10.57 -1.14
N PHE A 59 -2.87 11.87 -1.41
CA PHE A 59 -1.69 12.63 -0.98
C PHE A 59 -1.66 12.90 0.52
N ASP A 60 -2.83 13.00 1.16
CA ASP A 60 -2.91 13.18 2.61
C ASP A 60 -2.56 11.87 3.35
N LEU A 61 -2.95 10.73 2.76
CA LEU A 61 -2.80 9.41 3.37
C LEU A 61 -1.46 8.73 3.07
N ILE A 62 -0.81 9.08 1.96
CA ILE A 62 0.52 8.60 1.62
C ILE A 62 1.64 9.32 2.39
N ASP A 63 1.28 10.25 3.28
CA ASP A 63 2.24 10.93 4.13
C ASP A 63 3.12 9.91 4.91
N PRO A 64 4.45 10.09 4.93
CA PRO A 64 5.38 9.13 5.51
C PRO A 64 5.09 8.78 6.98
N SER A 65 4.57 9.73 7.77
CA SER A 65 4.31 9.49 9.19
C SER A 65 3.26 8.39 9.42
N TYR A 66 2.31 8.25 8.49
CA TYR A 66 1.26 7.25 8.54
C TYR A 66 1.61 6.00 7.73
N PHE A 67 2.07 6.18 6.49
CA PHE A 67 2.28 5.08 5.55
C PHE A 67 3.37 4.10 6.02
N LEU A 68 4.41 4.57 6.72
CA LEU A 68 5.49 3.74 7.24
C LEU A 68 5.03 2.69 8.27
N ASN A 69 3.88 2.91 8.92
CA ASN A 69 3.31 1.99 9.90
C ASN A 69 2.16 1.14 9.33
N ALA A 70 1.86 1.30 8.05
CA ALA A 70 0.77 0.58 7.40
C ALA A 70 1.04 -0.92 7.36
N LYS A 71 -0.02 -1.71 7.44
CA LYS A 71 0.05 -3.17 7.21
C LYS A 71 0.11 -3.45 5.70
N LYS A 72 0.71 -4.57 5.30
CA LYS A 72 0.86 -4.97 3.88
C LYS A 72 -0.43 -4.90 3.05
N PHE A 73 -1.56 -5.32 3.62
CA PHE A 73 -2.83 -5.28 2.90
C PHE A 73 -3.30 -3.83 2.63
N VAL A 74 -2.92 -2.86 3.47
CA VAL A 74 -3.20 -1.43 3.26
C VAL A 74 -2.49 -0.94 2.01
N ILE A 75 -1.20 -1.28 1.86
CA ILE A 75 -0.40 -0.92 0.69
C ILE A 75 -1.03 -1.44 -0.61
N ASN A 76 -1.55 -2.67 -0.57
CA ASN A 76 -2.27 -3.26 -1.70
C ASN A 76 -3.51 -2.45 -2.13
N TYR A 77 -4.10 -1.65 -1.24
CA TYR A 77 -5.19 -0.74 -1.61
C TYR A 77 -4.72 0.52 -2.32
N PHE A 78 -3.60 1.11 -1.89
CA PHE A 78 -3.01 2.24 -2.60
C PHE A 78 -2.58 1.83 -4.02
N LEU A 79 -2.07 0.60 -4.17
CA LEU A 79 -1.74 0.00 -5.47
C LEU A 79 -2.95 -0.26 -6.36
N ALA A 80 -4.17 -0.21 -5.81
CA ALA A 80 -5.42 -0.38 -6.55
C ALA A 80 -6.09 0.96 -6.91
N CYS A 81 -5.53 2.10 -6.50
CA CYS A 81 -6.08 3.43 -6.74
C CYS A 81 -5.82 3.92 -8.18
N GLU A 82 -6.44 5.05 -8.56
CA GLU A 82 -6.23 5.66 -9.87
C GLU A 82 -4.77 6.10 -10.04
N ARG A 83 -4.23 5.77 -11.22
CA ARG A 83 -2.82 5.93 -11.54
C ARG A 83 -2.58 7.16 -12.40
N ASN A 84 -1.58 7.94 -12.01
CA ASN A 84 -0.96 8.94 -12.87
C ASN A 84 0.51 9.08 -12.46
N ARG A 85 1.32 9.75 -13.30
CA ARG A 85 2.77 9.93 -13.06
C ARG A 85 3.10 10.33 -11.61
N TYR A 86 2.46 11.40 -11.10
CA TYR A 86 2.79 11.95 -9.79
C TYR A 86 2.42 11.00 -8.66
N ARG A 87 1.27 10.32 -8.79
CA ARG A 87 0.83 9.32 -7.82
C ARG A 87 1.72 8.09 -7.83
N GLU A 88 2.13 7.63 -9.01
CA GLU A 88 2.94 6.43 -9.16
C GLU A 88 4.35 6.61 -8.60
N GLU A 89 4.99 7.74 -8.88
CA GLU A 89 6.30 8.09 -8.30
C GLU A 89 6.22 8.18 -6.76
N LYS A 90 5.16 8.84 -6.23
CA LYS A 90 4.94 8.95 -4.79
C LYS A 90 4.63 7.60 -4.14
N LEU A 91 3.85 6.77 -4.81
CA LEU A 91 3.51 5.42 -4.36
C LEU A 91 4.76 4.55 -4.26
N PHE A 92 5.59 4.53 -5.31
CA PHE A 92 6.82 3.77 -5.29
C PHE A 92 7.78 4.22 -4.19
N GLU A 93 7.97 5.53 -4.03
CA GLU A 93 8.79 6.10 -2.95
C GLU A 93 8.28 5.68 -1.56
N ALA A 94 6.97 5.78 -1.32
CA ALA A 94 6.36 5.43 -0.04
C ALA A 94 6.46 3.92 0.26
N VAL A 95 6.20 3.07 -0.73
CA VAL A 95 6.31 1.60 -0.61
C VAL A 95 7.76 1.18 -0.35
N TYR A 96 8.72 1.78 -1.05
CA TYR A 96 10.13 1.50 -0.81
C TYR A 96 10.55 1.91 0.60
N ASN A 97 10.19 3.12 1.05
CA ASN A 97 10.53 3.58 2.40
C ASN A 97 9.86 2.73 3.49
N TRP A 98 8.63 2.26 3.26
CA TRP A 98 7.96 1.29 4.12
C TRP A 98 8.75 -0.01 4.20
N ALA A 99 9.20 -0.56 3.07
CA ALA A 99 9.99 -1.79 3.03
C ALA A 99 11.36 -1.63 3.71
N GLU A 100 12.02 -0.49 3.51
CA GLU A 100 13.30 -0.13 4.16
C GLU A 100 13.15 -0.13 5.69
N LYS A 101 12.09 0.50 6.19
CA LYS A 101 11.79 0.52 7.63
C LYS A 101 11.47 -0.88 8.17
N HIS A 102 10.57 -1.61 7.52
CA HIS A 102 10.15 -2.95 8.00
C HIS A 102 11.31 -3.94 7.98
N ALA A 103 12.20 -3.84 6.99
CA ALA A 103 13.43 -4.61 6.95
C ALA A 103 14.35 -4.26 8.13
N SER A 104 14.55 -2.97 8.41
CA SER A 104 15.33 -2.51 9.56
C SER A 104 14.75 -2.98 10.89
N ASP A 105 13.43 -2.90 11.07
CA ASP A 105 12.74 -3.35 12.28
C ASP A 105 12.93 -4.87 12.47
N LYS A 106 12.86 -5.66 11.38
CA LYS A 106 13.12 -7.11 11.41
C LYS A 106 14.56 -7.44 11.79
N GLU A 107 15.55 -6.77 11.20
CA GLU A 107 16.97 -6.98 11.53
C GLU A 107 17.26 -6.72 13.03
N THR A 108 16.62 -5.71 13.63
CA THR A 108 16.82 -5.42 15.06
C THR A 108 16.25 -6.49 15.99
N VAL A 109 15.23 -7.24 15.56
CA VAL A 109 14.51 -8.23 16.38
C VAL A 109 15.07 -9.63 16.17
N SER A 110 15.47 -9.96 14.95
CA SER A 110 15.96 -11.29 14.59
C SER A 110 17.49 -11.27 14.52
N PHE A 111 18.17 -11.87 15.52
CA PHE A 111 19.61 -12.17 15.53
C PHE A 111 20.00 -13.21 14.44
N VAL A 112 19.49 -13.05 13.23
CA VAL A 112 19.71 -13.93 12.08
C VAL A 112 20.99 -13.50 11.40
N GLU A 113 21.74 -14.47 10.88
CA GLU A 113 22.90 -14.22 10.02
C GLU A 113 22.55 -13.15 8.97
N PRO A 114 23.48 -12.23 8.64
CA PRO A 114 23.16 -11.09 7.79
C PRO A 114 22.87 -11.59 6.37
N SER A 115 21.61 -11.89 6.06
CA SER A 115 21.07 -11.48 4.78
C SER A 115 21.31 -9.97 4.72
N SER A 116 21.84 -9.47 3.61
CA SER A 116 22.06 -8.03 3.53
C SER A 116 20.70 -7.34 3.70
N LEU A 117 20.61 -6.20 4.38
CA LEU A 117 19.38 -5.40 4.48
C LEU A 117 18.65 -5.28 3.13
N LYS A 118 19.42 -5.23 2.04
CA LYS A 118 18.92 -5.25 0.67
C LYS A 118 18.11 -6.50 0.30
N ASP A 119 18.50 -7.68 0.77
CA ASP A 119 17.78 -8.93 0.54
C ASP A 119 16.44 -8.94 1.28
N VAL A 120 16.41 -8.44 2.52
CA VAL A 120 15.15 -8.31 3.30
C VAL A 120 14.23 -7.28 2.64
N ILE A 121 14.76 -6.14 2.21
CA ILE A 121 13.99 -5.15 1.45
C ILE A 121 13.45 -5.77 0.15
N LYS A 122 14.26 -6.57 -0.55
CA LYS A 122 13.85 -7.23 -1.78
C LYS A 122 12.70 -8.21 -1.52
N GLU A 123 12.75 -8.98 -0.44
CA GLU A 123 11.66 -9.85 -0.01
C GLU A 123 10.38 -9.05 0.26
N GLU A 124 10.47 -7.94 1.01
CA GLU A 124 9.33 -7.06 1.29
C GLU A 124 8.72 -6.45 0.03
N MET A 125 9.56 -6.06 -0.94
CA MET A 125 9.12 -5.42 -2.17
C MET A 125 8.54 -6.41 -3.19
N THR A 126 8.86 -7.71 -3.09
CA THR A 126 8.55 -8.72 -4.13
C THR A 126 7.07 -8.77 -4.50
N GLU A 127 6.16 -8.61 -3.52
CA GLU A 127 4.72 -8.65 -3.78
C GLU A 127 4.15 -7.35 -4.38
N PHE A 128 4.89 -6.24 -4.29
CA PHE A 128 4.44 -4.92 -4.72
C PHE A 128 5.02 -4.51 -6.08
N LEU A 129 6.25 -4.92 -6.40
CA LEU A 129 6.92 -4.56 -7.66
C LEU A 129 6.07 -4.85 -8.91
N PRO A 130 5.38 -6.01 -9.05
CA PRO A 130 4.57 -6.27 -10.23
C PRO A 130 3.33 -5.39 -10.37
N LYS A 131 2.95 -4.67 -9.30
CA LYS A 131 1.78 -3.79 -9.27
C LYS A 131 2.14 -2.35 -9.55
N ILE A 132 3.44 -2.00 -9.53
CA ILE A 132 3.96 -0.66 -9.86
C ILE A 132 4.08 -0.52 -11.38
N ASP A 133 3.68 0.64 -11.90
CA ASP A 133 3.70 0.97 -13.32
C ASP A 133 4.81 1.97 -13.58
N PHE A 134 6.00 1.42 -13.83
CA PHE A 134 7.20 2.20 -14.10
C PHE A 134 7.07 3.04 -15.39
N VAL A 135 6.15 2.70 -16.31
CA VAL A 135 5.93 3.45 -17.57
C VAL A 135 5.34 4.83 -17.30
N LEU A 136 4.55 4.98 -16.22
CA LEU A 136 3.97 6.27 -15.85
C LEU A 136 5.00 7.23 -15.25
N MET A 137 6.10 6.71 -14.70
CA MET A 137 7.12 7.52 -14.02
C MET A 137 7.95 8.34 -15.01
N SER A 138 8.45 9.49 -14.55
CA SER A 138 9.38 10.29 -15.34
C SER A 138 10.74 9.62 -15.45
N HIS A 139 11.41 9.76 -16.60
CA HIS A 139 12.81 9.35 -16.77
C HIS A 139 13.73 9.90 -15.68
N LYS A 140 13.49 11.14 -15.24
CA LYS A 140 14.25 11.76 -14.15
C LYS A 140 14.10 10.95 -12.86
N PHE A 141 12.88 10.59 -12.47
CA PHE A 141 12.63 9.79 -11.27
C PHE A 141 13.20 8.38 -11.40
N LEU A 142 13.02 7.73 -12.56
CA LEU A 142 13.58 6.41 -12.83
C LEU A 142 15.10 6.39 -12.66
N LEU A 143 15.83 7.35 -13.22
CA LEU A 143 17.28 7.42 -13.09
C LEU A 143 17.73 7.81 -11.68
N GLN A 144 17.12 8.85 -11.10
CA GLN A 144 17.59 9.44 -9.84
C GLN A 144 17.16 8.66 -8.59
N PHE A 145 16.05 7.94 -8.66
CA PHE A 145 15.53 7.19 -7.52
C PHE A 145 15.57 5.68 -7.80
N VAL A 146 14.90 5.20 -8.86
CA VAL A 146 14.76 3.75 -9.10
C VAL A 146 16.11 3.09 -9.37
N VAL A 147 16.90 3.61 -10.32
CA VAL A 147 18.21 3.05 -10.65
C VAL A 147 19.21 3.32 -9.52
N ALA A 148 19.32 4.57 -9.07
CA ALA A 148 20.37 4.97 -8.13
C ALA A 148 20.16 4.41 -6.70
N LYS A 149 18.92 4.38 -6.19
CA LYS A 149 18.61 3.91 -4.83
C LYS A 149 18.15 2.46 -4.84
N CYS A 150 17.31 2.08 -5.80
CA CYS A 150 16.59 0.80 -5.81
C CYS A 150 17.09 -0.20 -6.85
N GLY A 151 18.17 0.09 -7.59
CA GLY A 151 18.58 -0.70 -8.75
C GLY A 151 18.86 -2.18 -8.45
N TYR A 152 19.23 -2.50 -7.22
CA TYR A 152 19.47 -3.88 -6.77
C TYR A 152 18.18 -4.73 -6.69
N LEU A 153 17.01 -4.11 -6.74
CA LEU A 153 15.72 -4.81 -6.76
C LEU A 153 15.43 -5.46 -8.13
N PHE A 154 16.12 -5.02 -9.18
CA PHE A 154 15.78 -5.31 -10.56
C PHE A 154 16.91 -6.05 -11.28
N SER A 155 16.57 -6.82 -12.31
CA SER A 155 17.59 -7.32 -13.24
C SER A 155 18.06 -6.18 -14.18
N HIS A 156 19.21 -6.38 -14.84
CA HIS A 156 19.66 -5.44 -15.87
C HIS A 156 18.67 -5.31 -17.03
N GLU A 157 17.96 -6.38 -17.37
CA GLU A 157 16.93 -6.38 -18.42
C GLU A 157 15.71 -5.55 -18.01
N ASP A 158 15.25 -5.69 -16.76
CA ASP A 158 14.13 -4.90 -16.23
C ASP A 158 14.45 -3.40 -16.23
N LEU A 159 15.66 -3.02 -15.76
CA LEU A 159 16.09 -1.63 -15.77
C LEU A 159 16.20 -1.07 -17.18
N GLY A 160 16.65 -1.88 -18.14
CA GLY A 160 16.67 -1.52 -19.56
C GLY A 160 15.28 -1.24 -20.09
N ALA A 161 14.31 -2.12 -19.80
CA ALA A 161 12.93 -1.98 -20.25
C ALA A 161 12.23 -0.74 -19.65
N MET A 162 12.57 -0.34 -18.43
CA MET A 162 12.00 0.85 -17.79
C MET A 162 12.49 2.17 -18.40
N LEU A 163 13.68 2.18 -19.01
CA LEU A 163 14.35 3.39 -19.50
C LEU A 163 14.21 3.61 -21.02
N LEU A 164 13.47 2.75 -21.72
CA LEU A 164 13.18 2.82 -23.15
C LEU A 164 11.78 3.40 -23.41
#